data_AF-E6Z0G5-F1
#
_entry.id   AF-E6Z0G5-F1
#
_cell.length_a   1.000
_cell.length_b   1.000
_cell.length_c   1.000
_cell.angle_alpha   90.00
_cell.angle_beta   90.00
_cell.angle_gamma   90.00
#
_symmetry.space_group_name_H-M   'P 1'
#
loop_
_entity.id
_entity.type
_entity.pdbx_description
1 polymer ?
#
loop_
_entity_poly.entity_id
_entity_poly.type
_entity_poly.pdbx_seq_one_letter_code
_entity_poly.pdbx_strand_id
1 'polypeptide(L)'
;MKNRKKSHNSLHSFLGGTPGRIAVKLLILSFFTGIAINILGWTPIDLIWEIIDFLQSLWETGFMTFVNLFHVTLAGAVIVMPVFLFLRIFRRK
;
A
#
# COMPACT_ATOMS: atom_id res chain seq x y z
N MET A 1 27.38 -38.83 -11.74
CA MET A 1 27.01 -37.44 -11.41
C MET A 1 25.88 -36.98 -12.33
N LYS A 2 25.04 -36.04 -11.85
CA LYS A 2 23.92 -35.33 -12.51
C LYS A 2 22.60 -36.10 -12.67
N ASN A 3 21.43 -35.60 -12.29
CA ASN A 3 21.02 -34.53 -11.37
C ASN A 3 19.50 -34.73 -11.16
N ARG A 4 19.01 -34.66 -9.93
CA ARG A 4 17.57 -34.77 -9.64
C ARG A 4 16.85 -33.53 -10.20
N LYS A 5 16.22 -33.65 -11.36
CA LYS A 5 15.22 -32.64 -11.77
C LYS A 5 13.91 -32.94 -11.05
N LYS A 6 13.73 -32.36 -9.86
CA LYS A 6 12.39 -32.08 -9.34
C LYS A 6 11.79 -31.00 -10.23
N SER A 7 11.07 -31.42 -11.27
CA SER A 7 10.19 -30.53 -12.03
C SER A 7 9.15 -29.96 -11.06
N HIS A 8 9.08 -28.64 -10.99
CA HIS A 8 8.10 -27.88 -10.23
C HIS A 8 6.69 -28.13 -10.80
N ASN A 9 6.08 -29.26 -10.44
CA ASN A 9 4.67 -29.55 -10.74
C ASN A 9 3.77 -28.89 -9.67
N SER A 10 3.94 -27.58 -9.44
CA SER A 10 3.11 -26.81 -8.49
C SER A 10 1.63 -26.78 -8.89
N LEU A 11 1.33 -26.90 -10.18
CA LEU A 11 -0.03 -26.95 -10.70
C LEU A 11 -0.72 -28.29 -10.43
N HIS A 12 0.03 -29.39 -10.39
CA HIS A 12 -0.52 -30.71 -10.08
C HIS A 12 -0.78 -30.89 -8.58
N SER A 13 -0.11 -30.11 -7.70
CA SER A 13 -0.44 -30.00 -6.28
C SER A 13 -1.72 -29.19 -6.04
N PHE A 14 -1.98 -28.19 -6.88
CA PHE A 14 -3.20 -27.37 -6.81
C PHE A 14 -4.46 -28.12 -7.24
N LEU A 15 -4.35 -29.06 -8.19
CA LEU A 15 -5.46 -29.95 -8.58
C LEU A 15 -5.45 -31.31 -7.86
N GLY A 16 -4.34 -31.68 -7.19
CA GLY A 16 -4.17 -32.98 -6.52
C GLY A 16 -4.38 -32.96 -5.00
N GLY A 17 -4.38 -31.79 -4.37
CA GLY A 17 -4.90 -31.63 -3.01
C GLY A 17 -6.42 -31.50 -3.08
N THR A 18 -7.17 -32.28 -2.31
CA THR A 18 -8.64 -32.25 -2.29
C THR A 18 -9.10 -30.79 -2.14
N PRO A 19 -9.68 -30.13 -3.17
CA PRO A 19 -10.14 -28.74 -3.06
C PRO A 19 -11.14 -28.56 -1.91
N GLY A 20 -11.85 -29.64 -1.54
CA GLY A 20 -12.65 -29.71 -0.32
C GLY A 20 -11.89 -29.43 0.98
N ARG A 21 -10.63 -29.87 1.13
CA ARG A 21 -9.82 -29.53 2.33
C ARG A 21 -9.52 -28.04 2.40
N ILE A 22 -9.27 -27.40 1.26
CA ILE A 22 -9.02 -25.96 1.19
C ILE A 22 -10.31 -25.20 1.49
N ALA A 23 -11.44 -25.62 0.92
CA ALA A 23 -12.75 -25.05 1.19
C ALA A 23 -13.10 -25.13 2.70
N VAL A 24 -12.88 -26.28 3.34
CA VAL A 24 -13.09 -26.45 4.78
C VAL A 24 -12.15 -25.55 5.58
N LYS A 25 -10.87 -25.47 5.21
CA LYS A 25 -9.90 -24.57 5.88
C LYS A 25 -10.31 -23.11 5.77
N LEU A 26 -10.75 -22.67 4.59
CA LEU A 26 -11.22 -21.31 4.34
C LEU A 26 -12.51 -21.01 5.11
N LEU A 27 -13.43 -21.96 5.16
CA LEU A 27 -14.70 -21.81 5.88
C LEU A 27 -14.45 -21.67 7.38
N ILE A 28 -13.60 -22.53 7.95
CA ILE A 28 -13.18 -22.43 9.36
C ILE A 28 -12.48 -21.09 9.61
N LEU A 29 -11.54 -20.70 8.74
CA LEU A 29 -10.81 -19.45 8.92
C LEU A 29 -11.73 -18.22 8.85
N SER A 30 -12.63 -18.16 7.87
CA SER A 30 -13.65 -17.10 7.73
C SER A 30 -14.56 -17.02 8.95
N PHE A 31 -15.00 -18.17 9.47
CA PHE A 31 -15.80 -18.24 10.68
C PHE A 31 -15.06 -17.72 11.91
N PHE A 32 -13.80 -18.13 12.10
CA PHE A 32 -12.94 -17.63 13.17
C PHE A 32 -12.70 -16.13 13.06
N THR A 33 -12.42 -15.62 11.86
CA THR A 33 -12.23 -14.19 11.63
C THR A 33 -13.49 -13.39 11.92
N GLY A 34 -14.67 -13.85 11.48
CA GLY A 34 -15.95 -13.21 11.79
C GLY A 34 -16.22 -13.14 13.29
N ILE A 35 -15.93 -14.21 14.03
CA ILE A 35 -16.03 -14.23 15.50
C ILE A 35 -15.00 -13.29 16.14
N ALA A 36 -13.75 -13.32 15.68
CA ALA A 36 -12.68 -12.49 16.23
C ALA A 36 -12.99 -11.00 16.11
N ILE A 37 -13.51 -10.55 14.96
CA ILE A 37 -13.90 -9.16 14.73
C ILE A 37 -15.07 -8.77 15.63
N ASN A 38 -16.05 -9.65 15.80
CA ASN A 38 -17.19 -9.42 16.69
C ASN A 38 -16.77 -9.32 18.18
N ILE A 39 -15.81 -10.15 18.63
CA ILE A 39 -15.24 -10.05 19.99
C ILE A 39 -14.56 -8.71 20.24
N LEU A 40 -13.93 -8.14 19.20
CA LEU A 40 -13.32 -6.80 19.24
C LEU A 40 -14.37 -5.68 19.21
N GLY A 41 -15.66 -6.01 19.02
CA GLY A 41 -16.75 -5.04 18.94
C GLY A 41 -16.82 -4.30 17.61
N TRP A 42 -16.08 -4.75 16.59
CA TRP A 42 -16.04 -4.14 15.27
C TRP A 42 -16.81 -5.01 14.29
N THR A 43 -17.37 -4.43 13.23
CA THR A 43 -17.90 -5.20 12.11
C THR A 43 -16.95 -5.16 10.91
N PRO A 44 -16.94 -6.20 10.04
CA PRO A 44 -16.08 -6.21 8.86
C PRO A 44 -16.35 -5.04 7.91
N ILE A 45 -17.59 -4.53 7.89
CA ILE A 45 -17.96 -3.40 7.05
C ILE A 45 -17.43 -2.08 7.61
N ASP A 46 -17.39 -1.92 8.95
CA ASP A 46 -16.85 -0.72 9.59
C ASP A 46 -15.38 -0.51 9.24
N LEU A 47 -14.58 -1.58 9.19
CA LEU A 47 -13.16 -1.50 8.81
C LEU A 47 -12.99 -0.90 7.39
N ILE A 48 -13.88 -1.25 6.47
CA ILE A 48 -13.85 -0.74 5.09
C ILE A 48 -14.22 0.74 5.07
N TRP A 49 -15.28 1.12 5.78
CA TRP A 49 -15.68 2.53 5.89
C TRP A 49 -14.60 3.38 6.54
N GLU A 50 -13.97 2.89 7.60
CA GLU A 50 -12.91 3.58 8.31
C GLU A 50 -11.67 3.78 7.43
N ILE A 51 -11.32 2.82 6.57
CA ILE A 51 -10.28 2.99 5.54
C ILE A 51 -10.67 4.08 4.55
N ILE A 52 -11.92 4.08 4.07
CA ILE A 52 -12.40 5.06 3.08
C ILE A 52 -12.39 6.47 3.69
N ASP A 53 -12.91 6.62 4.90
CA ASP A 53 -12.94 7.88 5.64
C ASP A 53 -11.53 8.36 5.98
N PHE A 54 -10.62 7.45 6.31
CA PHE A 54 -9.21 7.76 6.49
C PHE A 54 -8.58 8.28 5.19
N LEU A 55 -8.82 7.62 4.06
CA LEU A 55 -8.33 8.09 2.76
C LEU A 55 -8.94 9.45 2.38
N GLN A 56 -10.23 9.66 2.61
CA GLN A 56 -10.92 10.91 2.31
C GLN A 56 -10.40 12.05 3.19
N SER A 57 -10.24 11.82 4.49
CA SER A 57 -9.68 12.82 5.42
C SER A 57 -8.21 13.14 5.11
N LEU A 58 -7.41 12.14 4.71
CA LEU A 58 -6.06 12.35 4.20
C LEU A 58 -6.04 13.14 2.90
N TRP A 59 -7.01 12.93 2.01
CA TRP A 59 -7.10 13.69 0.77
C TRP A 59 -7.44 15.16 1.05
N GLU A 60 -8.50 15.43 1.81
CA GLU A 60 -8.91 16.79 2.16
C GLU A 60 -7.80 17.54 2.93
N THR A 61 -7.27 16.94 3.99
CA THR A 61 -6.27 17.56 4.85
C THR A 61 -4.89 17.60 4.18
N GLY A 62 -4.55 16.53 3.47
CA GLY A 62 -3.26 16.37 2.78
C GLY A 62 -3.13 17.33 1.62
N PHE A 63 -4.15 17.52 0.78
CA PHE A 63 -4.09 18.50 -0.31
C PHE A 63 -3.93 19.93 0.22
N MET A 64 -4.68 20.33 1.25
CA MET A 64 -4.53 21.67 1.84
C MET A 64 -3.12 21.90 2.39
N THR A 65 -2.57 20.92 3.11
CA THR A 65 -1.22 21.01 3.67
C THR A 65 -0.16 21.00 2.57
N PHE A 66 -0.31 20.14 1.56
CA PHE A 66 0.62 20.00 0.45
C PHE A 66 0.70 21.27 -0.39
N VAL A 67 -0.42 21.95 -0.62
CA VAL A 67 -0.46 23.27 -1.30
C VAL A 67 0.32 24.33 -0.52
N ASN A 68 0.21 24.34 0.81
CA ASN A 68 0.97 25.25 1.65
C ASN A 68 2.48 24.93 1.66
N LEU A 69 2.84 23.64 1.71
CA LEU A 69 4.23 23.19 1.55
C LEU A 69 4.80 23.57 0.19
N PHE A 70 4.00 23.47 -0.88
CA PHE A 70 4.36 23.95 -2.20
C PHE A 70 4.55 25.46 -2.22
N HIS A 71 3.72 26.25 -1.54
CA HIS A 71 3.92 27.70 -1.42
C HIS A 71 5.24 28.04 -0.75
N VAL A 72 5.57 27.43 0.38
CA VAL A 72 6.83 27.67 1.09
C VAL A 72 8.03 27.20 0.24
N THR A 73 7.91 26.04 -0.40
CA THR A 73 8.96 25.49 -1.29
C THR A 73 9.16 26.37 -2.52
N LEU A 74 8.08 26.81 -3.16
CA LEU A 74 8.12 27.70 -4.32
C LEU A 74 8.63 29.09 -3.94
N ALA A 75 8.25 29.63 -2.79
CA ALA A 75 8.78 30.91 -2.30
C ALA A 75 10.30 30.85 -2.12
N GLY A 76 10.81 29.77 -1.51
CA GLY A 76 12.26 29.52 -1.44
C GLY A 76 12.88 29.30 -2.82
N ALA A 77 12.22 28.51 -3.69
CA ALA A 77 12.69 28.23 -5.04
C ALA A 77 12.77 29.50 -5.89
N VAL A 78 11.82 30.43 -5.78
CA VAL A 78 11.85 31.73 -6.48
C VAL A 78 13.12 32.52 -6.16
N ILE A 79 13.67 32.37 -4.95
CA ILE A 79 14.92 33.04 -4.54
C ILE A 79 16.14 32.22 -4.97
N VAL A 80 16.14 30.92 -4.71
CA VAL A 80 17.29 30.04 -4.95
C VAL A 80 17.53 29.82 -6.45
N MET A 81 16.48 29.72 -7.26
CA MET A 81 16.54 29.44 -8.69
C MET A 81 17.34 30.52 -9.47
N PRO A 82 17.09 31.83 -9.31
CA PRO A 82 17.91 32.86 -9.93
C PRO A 82 19.34 32.92 -9.37
N VAL A 83 19.52 32.79 -8.04
CA VAL A 83 20.86 32.78 -7.42
C VAL A 83 21.70 31.63 -7.99
N PHE A 84 21.12 30.44 -8.10
CA PHE A 84 21.76 29.29 -8.72
C PHE A 84 22.10 29.54 -10.19
N LEU A 85 21.20 30.17 -10.96
CA LEU A 85 21.43 30.49 -12.37
C LEU A 85 22.64 31.45 -12.54
N PHE A 86 22.72 32.51 -11.74
CA PHE A 86 23.84 33.45 -11.76
C PHE A 86 25.16 32.77 -11.38
N LEU A 87 25.18 32.02 -10.28
CA LEU A 87 26.37 31.26 -9.85
C LEU A 87 26.80 30.24 -10.91
N ARG A 88 25.84 29.59 -11.57
CA ARG A 88 26.08 28.61 -12.63
C ARG A 88 26.73 29.25 -13.85
N ILE A 89 26.27 30.44 -14.25
CA ILE A 89 26.80 31.20 -15.39
C ILE A 89 28.20 31.74 -15.08
N PHE A 90 28.41 32.35 -13.91
CA PHE A 90 29.73 32.86 -13.51
C PHE A 90 30.77 31.75 -13.35
N ARG A 91 30.39 30.59 -12.82
CA ARG A 91 31.31 29.43 -12.65
C ARG A 91 31.61 28.69 -13.96
N ARG A 92 30.82 28.89 -15.01
CA ARG A 92 31.01 28.22 -16.33
C ARG A 92 32.00 28.96 -17.24
N LYS A 93 32.65 30.02 -16.76
CA LYS A 93 33.76 30.72 -17.42
C LYS A 93 35.04 30.49 -16.62
#